data_AF-A0A957X441-F1
#
_entry.id   AF-A0A957X441-F1
#
_cell.length_a   1.000
_cell.length_b   1.000
_cell.length_c   1.000
_cell.angle_alpha   90.00
_cell.angle_beta   90.00
_cell.angle_gamma   90.00
#
_symmetry.space_group_name_H-M   'P 1'
#
loop_
_entity.id
_entity.type
_entity.pdbx_description
1 polymer ?
#
loop_
_entity_poly.entity_id
_entity_poly.type
_entity_poly.pdbx_seq_one_letter_code
_entity_poly.pdbx_strand_id
1 'polypeptide(L)'
;MSITAITEERNIANALISGLANMAETPTREQVEEKGRQIAAIFGYAGDLRNIVTEAMESVVTRMGAGISLVDVNAKHDDQWVHKREGVNWAYARAYEEFLRNEGWPPQMVQSLSDVTTRILGHLQDPLSEGTSWNRRGLVIGHVQSGKTANYTGLIARAADAGYKFIVVIAGIHNNLRRQTQQRIDEAFIGRSSNPEDRRNIGVGLAPGYPHPATLTNINEDFNKNTAAKSGWKIND
;
A
#
# COMPACT_ATOMS: atom_id res chain seq x y z
N MET A 1 -30.62 9.91 -15.08
CA MET A 1 -30.95 9.14 -13.85
C MET A 1 -31.50 10.11 -12.81
N SER A 2 -32.60 9.77 -12.14
CA SER A 2 -33.13 10.61 -11.05
C SER A 2 -32.28 10.42 -9.78
N ILE A 3 -32.26 11.42 -8.90
CA ILE A 3 -31.54 11.40 -7.62
C ILE A 3 -31.99 10.22 -6.73
N THR A 4 -33.26 9.80 -6.88
CA THR A 4 -33.87 8.69 -6.16
C THR A 4 -33.24 7.35 -6.56
N ALA A 5 -33.04 7.12 -7.87
CA ALA A 5 -32.45 5.88 -8.38
C ALA A 5 -30.98 5.71 -7.93
N ILE A 6 -30.20 6.79 -7.89
CA ILE A 6 -28.81 6.78 -7.40
C ILE A 6 -28.75 6.43 -5.90
N THR A 7 -29.76 6.86 -5.13
CA THR A 7 -29.84 6.60 -3.69
C THR A 7 -30.22 5.14 -3.43
N GLU A 8 -31.13 4.57 -4.22
CA GLU A 8 -31.54 3.16 -4.14
C GLU A 8 -30.41 2.20 -4.50
N GLU A 9 -29.68 2.44 -5.61
CA GLU A 9 -28.55 1.61 -6.02
C GLU A 9 -27.47 1.55 -4.93
N ARG A 10 -27.17 2.69 -4.29
CA ARG A 10 -26.19 2.79 -3.22
C ARG A 10 -26.62 2.06 -1.94
N ASN A 11 -27.91 2.08 -1.62
CA ASN A 11 -28.47 1.35 -0.48
C ASN A 11 -28.39 -0.17 -0.70
N ILE A 12 -28.67 -0.63 -1.92
CA ILE A 12 -28.57 -2.04 -2.30
C ILE A 12 -27.11 -2.49 -2.28
N ALA A 13 -26.19 -1.70 -2.82
CA ALA A 13 -24.75 -1.97 -2.77
C ALA A 13 -24.25 -2.14 -1.31
N ASN A 14 -24.61 -1.21 -0.41
CA ASN A 14 -24.23 -1.30 1.00
C ASN A 14 -24.80 -2.53 1.71
N ALA A 15 -26.07 -2.87 1.44
CA ALA A 15 -26.70 -4.07 1.98
C ALA A 15 -26.05 -5.35 1.45
N LEU A 16 -25.70 -5.39 0.16
CA LEU A 16 -25.01 -6.49 -0.49
C LEU A 16 -23.61 -6.69 0.07
N ILE A 17 -22.83 -5.62 0.19
CA ILE A 17 -21.49 -5.64 0.79
C ILE A 17 -21.57 -6.15 2.24
N SER A 18 -22.53 -5.66 3.02
CA SER A 18 -22.73 -6.09 4.42
C SER A 18 -23.18 -7.55 4.52
N GLY A 19 -23.99 -8.02 3.57
CA GLY A 19 -24.43 -9.41 3.51
C GLY A 19 -23.31 -10.37 3.13
N LEU A 20 -22.36 -9.93 2.31
CA LEU A 20 -21.21 -10.73 1.86
C LEU A 20 -20.03 -10.67 2.84
N ALA A 21 -19.95 -9.62 3.66
CA ALA A 21 -18.92 -9.40 4.67
C ALA A 21 -18.77 -10.52 5.72
N ASN A 22 -19.81 -11.33 5.93
CA ASN A 22 -19.83 -12.41 6.93
C ASN A 22 -19.45 -13.80 6.34
N MET A 23 -19.05 -13.86 5.07
CA MET A 23 -18.63 -15.13 4.45
C MET A 23 -17.19 -15.47 4.86
N ALA A 24 -16.96 -16.74 5.19
CA ALA A 24 -15.63 -17.24 5.58
C ALA A 24 -14.64 -17.26 4.40
N GLU A 25 -15.16 -17.32 3.17
CA GLU A 25 -14.38 -17.35 1.93
C GLU A 25 -14.83 -16.22 1.00
N THR A 26 -13.91 -15.77 0.14
CA THR A 26 -14.21 -14.76 -0.88
C THR A 26 -15.29 -15.28 -1.83
N PRO A 27 -16.46 -14.62 -1.94
CA PRO A 27 -17.54 -15.10 -2.77
C PRO A 27 -17.20 -15.03 -4.25
N THR A 28 -17.64 -16.03 -5.01
CA THR A 28 -17.55 -16.01 -6.47
C THR A 28 -18.51 -14.98 -7.05
N ARG A 29 -18.26 -14.53 -8.29
CA ARG A 29 -19.15 -13.60 -8.99
C ARG A 29 -20.60 -14.08 -8.99
N GLU A 30 -20.81 -15.37 -9.24
CA GLU A 30 -22.14 -15.99 -9.26
C GLU A 30 -22.84 -15.89 -7.90
N GLN A 31 -22.10 -16.08 -6.79
CA GLN A 31 -22.64 -15.93 -5.43
C GLN A 31 -23.00 -14.49 -5.10
N VAL A 32 -22.20 -13.53 -5.56
CA VAL A 32 -22.48 -12.09 -5.40
C VAL A 32 -23.71 -11.68 -6.23
N GLU A 33 -23.82 -12.15 -7.47
CA GLU A 33 -24.97 -11.90 -8.34
C GLU A 33 -26.26 -12.49 -7.74
N GLU A 34 -26.21 -13.71 -7.23
CA GLU A 34 -27.36 -14.36 -6.60
C GLU A 34 -27.84 -13.61 -5.37
N LYS A 35 -26.91 -13.22 -4.49
CA LYS A 35 -27.25 -12.45 -3.29
C LYS A 35 -27.69 -11.02 -3.62
N GLY A 36 -27.13 -10.45 -4.69
CA GLY A 36 -27.55 -9.17 -5.25
C GLY A 36 -29.01 -9.19 -5.70
N ARG A 37 -29.44 -10.27 -6.39
CA ARG A 37 -30.85 -10.46 -6.77
C ARG A 37 -31.77 -10.56 -5.56
N GLN A 38 -31.37 -11.29 -4.53
CA GLN A 38 -32.17 -11.44 -3.30
C GLN A 38 -32.36 -10.09 -2.58
N ILE A 39 -31.31 -9.28 -2.49
CA ILE A 39 -31.37 -7.96 -1.85
C ILE A 39 -32.17 -7.00 -2.72
N ALA A 40 -31.96 -6.98 -4.03
CA ALA A 40 -32.75 -6.15 -4.95
C ALA A 40 -34.25 -6.43 -4.83
N ALA A 41 -34.65 -7.70 -4.68
CA ALA A 41 -36.05 -8.09 -4.46
C ALA A 41 -36.62 -7.54 -3.13
N ILE A 42 -35.83 -7.51 -2.05
CA ILE A 42 -36.23 -6.93 -0.76
C ILE A 42 -36.50 -5.43 -0.90
N PHE A 43 -35.68 -4.74 -1.69
CA PHE A 43 -35.82 -3.30 -1.96
C PHE A 43 -36.81 -2.98 -3.09
N GLY A 44 -37.42 -3.98 -3.74
CA GLY A 44 -38.31 -3.78 -4.88
C GLY A 44 -37.62 -3.20 -6.12
N TYR A 45 -36.30 -3.34 -6.24
CA TYR A 45 -35.51 -2.77 -7.32
C TYR A 45 -35.43 -3.73 -8.51
N ALA A 46 -35.85 -3.25 -9.69
CA ALA A 46 -35.84 -3.99 -10.96
C ALA A 46 -34.81 -3.46 -11.98
N GLY A 47 -33.91 -2.58 -11.54
CA GLY A 47 -32.86 -2.02 -12.38
C GLY A 47 -31.68 -2.97 -12.59
N ASP A 48 -30.65 -2.49 -13.27
CA ASP A 48 -29.49 -3.28 -13.64
C ASP A 48 -28.51 -3.44 -12.48
N LEU A 49 -28.29 -4.69 -12.06
CA LEU A 49 -27.40 -5.02 -10.94
C LEU A 49 -25.92 -5.11 -11.32
N ARG A 50 -25.55 -5.01 -12.60
CA ARG A 50 -24.14 -5.21 -13.04
C ARG A 50 -23.16 -4.29 -12.31
N ASN A 51 -23.50 -3.01 -12.16
CA ASN A 51 -22.64 -2.04 -11.49
C ASN A 51 -22.59 -2.28 -9.97
N ILE A 52 -23.74 -2.56 -9.35
CA ILE A 52 -23.84 -2.88 -7.91
C ILE A 52 -23.05 -4.14 -7.55
N VAL A 53 -23.15 -5.18 -8.39
CA VAL A 53 -22.39 -6.43 -8.24
C VAL A 53 -20.89 -6.15 -8.38
N THR A 54 -20.49 -5.37 -9.38
CA THR A 54 -19.07 -5.01 -9.59
C THR A 54 -18.51 -4.26 -8.39
N GLU A 55 -19.23 -3.24 -7.90
CA GLU A 55 -18.86 -2.46 -6.71
C GLU A 55 -18.79 -3.35 -5.45
N ALA A 56 -19.75 -4.27 -5.27
CA ALA A 56 -19.76 -5.19 -4.15
C ALA A 56 -18.62 -6.22 -4.23
N MET A 57 -18.31 -6.74 -5.42
CA MET A 57 -17.18 -7.63 -5.63
C MET A 57 -15.86 -6.94 -5.32
N GLU A 58 -15.66 -5.72 -5.81
CA GLU A 58 -14.47 -4.92 -5.50
C GLU A 58 -14.36 -4.64 -3.99
N SER A 59 -15.48 -4.34 -3.33
CA SER A 59 -15.55 -4.06 -1.89
C SER A 59 -15.40 -5.29 -0.98
N VAL A 60 -15.71 -6.49 -1.48
CA VAL A 60 -15.59 -7.74 -0.72
C VAL A 60 -14.24 -8.40 -0.96
N VAL A 61 -13.71 -8.35 -2.18
CA VAL A 61 -12.34 -8.79 -2.49
C VAL A 61 -11.31 -7.90 -1.78
N THR A 62 -11.63 -6.63 -1.52
CA THR A 62 -10.79 -5.76 -0.67
C THR A 62 -10.76 -6.11 0.81
N ARG A 63 -11.68 -6.97 1.28
CA ARG A 63 -11.62 -7.60 2.61
C ARG A 63 -10.80 -8.89 2.63
N MET A 64 -10.04 -9.22 1.57
CA MET A 64 -9.17 -10.38 1.55
C MET A 64 -8.16 -10.37 2.71
N GLY A 65 -8.51 -11.12 3.76
CA GLY A 65 -7.68 -11.78 4.75
C GLY A 65 -6.61 -10.92 5.43
N ALA A 66 -6.76 -10.72 6.75
CA ALA A 66 -5.63 -10.36 7.59
C ALA A 66 -4.46 -11.31 7.27
N GLY A 67 -3.37 -10.78 6.70
CA GLY A 67 -2.22 -11.59 6.30
C GLY A 67 -1.73 -12.42 7.49
N ILE A 68 -1.67 -13.74 7.32
CA ILE A 68 -1.15 -14.65 8.34
C ILE A 68 0.36 -14.49 8.37
N SER A 69 0.90 -14.16 9.54
CA SER A 69 2.34 -14.13 9.76
C SER A 69 2.77 -15.43 10.43
N LEU A 70 3.74 -16.12 9.85
CA LEU A 70 4.43 -17.23 10.51
C LEU A 70 5.73 -16.66 11.08
N VAL A 71 5.82 -16.63 12.41
CA VAL A 71 6.97 -16.08 13.15
C VAL A 71 7.60 -17.19 13.96
N ASP A 72 8.93 -17.22 14.02
CA ASP A 72 9.65 -18.12 14.92
C ASP A 72 9.36 -17.71 16.37
N VAL A 73 8.69 -18.59 17.12
CA VAL A 73 8.31 -18.37 18.52
C VAL A 73 9.50 -18.21 19.46
N ASN A 74 10.68 -18.68 19.05
CA ASN A 74 11.91 -18.57 19.84
C ASN A 74 12.70 -17.29 19.53
N ALA A 75 12.34 -16.58 18.45
CA ALA A 75 12.99 -15.33 18.10
C ALA A 75 12.62 -14.26 19.15
N LYS A 76 13.61 -13.81 19.92
CA LYS A 76 13.43 -12.69 20.86
C LYS A 76 13.16 -11.42 20.05
N HIS A 77 11.89 -11.06 19.95
CA HIS A 77 11.41 -9.92 19.16
C HIS A 77 10.12 -9.37 19.74
N ASP A 78 10.03 -8.05 19.81
CA ASP A 78 8.81 -7.35 20.19
C ASP A 78 8.13 -6.82 18.94
N ASP A 79 7.13 -7.54 18.42
CA ASP A 79 6.42 -7.12 17.20
C ASP A 79 5.51 -5.91 17.41
N GLN A 80 5.30 -5.48 18.66
CA GLN A 80 4.51 -4.31 19.03
C GLN A 80 5.34 -3.03 19.13
N TRP A 81 6.65 -3.07 18.84
CA TRP A 81 7.53 -1.91 18.99
C TRP A 81 7.00 -0.67 18.23
N VAL A 82 6.41 -0.88 17.04
CA VAL A 82 5.83 0.19 16.22
C VAL A 82 4.73 0.95 16.95
N HIS A 83 3.94 0.26 17.77
CA HIS A 83 2.84 0.85 18.55
C HIS A 83 3.33 1.47 19.87
N LYS A 84 4.47 1.02 20.40
CA LYS A 84 5.09 1.55 21.63
C LYS A 84 5.89 2.82 21.37
N ARG A 85 6.25 3.09 20.11
CA ARG A 85 7.10 4.21 19.74
C ARG A 85 6.31 5.51 19.68
N GLU A 86 6.63 6.41 20.60
CA GLU A 86 6.04 7.75 20.63
C GLU A 86 6.85 8.74 19.77
N GLY A 87 6.20 9.83 19.34
CA GLY A 87 6.87 10.92 18.63
C GLY A 87 7.26 10.65 17.18
N VAL A 88 6.87 9.51 16.60
CA VAL A 88 7.08 9.24 15.17
C VAL A 88 6.18 10.12 14.33
N ASN A 89 6.78 10.96 13.48
CA ASN A 89 6.05 11.71 12.46
C ASN A 89 5.89 10.85 11.21
N TRP A 90 4.69 10.28 11.02
CA TRP A 90 4.34 9.43 9.87
C TRP A 90 4.10 10.25 8.58
N ALA A 91 5.05 11.10 8.21
CA ALA A 91 4.90 12.04 7.11
C ALA A 91 4.85 11.34 5.75
N TYR A 92 5.75 10.39 5.51
CA TYR A 92 5.79 9.63 4.26
C TYR A 92 4.59 8.69 4.13
N ALA A 93 4.26 7.96 5.20
CA ALA A 93 3.13 7.03 5.19
C ALA A 93 1.80 7.75 4.93
N ARG A 94 1.58 8.90 5.60
CA ARG A 94 0.38 9.71 5.38
C ARG A 94 0.30 10.25 3.95
N ALA A 95 1.40 10.79 3.42
CA ALA A 95 1.44 11.29 2.04
C ALA A 95 1.15 10.16 1.03
N TYR A 96 1.65 8.95 1.29
CA TYR A 96 1.38 7.80 0.44
C TYR A 96 -0.09 7.34 0.51
N GLU A 97 -0.68 7.30 1.70
CA GLU A 97 -2.12 7.00 1.86
C GLU A 97 -3.01 8.04 1.15
N GLU A 98 -2.68 9.32 1.26
CA GLU A 98 -3.37 10.40 0.54
C GLU A 98 -3.20 10.27 -0.98
N PHE A 99 -2.00 9.93 -1.44
CA PHE A 99 -1.74 9.64 -2.86
C PHE A 99 -2.63 8.51 -3.38
N LEU A 100 -2.74 7.39 -2.64
CA LEU A 100 -3.63 6.29 -3.03
C LEU A 100 -5.11 6.71 -3.08
N ARG A 101 -5.58 7.50 -2.11
CA ARG A 101 -6.94 8.04 -2.12
C ARG A 101 -7.19 8.92 -3.35
N ASN A 102 -6.21 9.74 -3.73
CA ASN A 102 -6.30 10.59 -4.93
C ASN A 102 -6.28 9.78 -6.23
N GLU A 103 -5.59 8.64 -6.24
CA GLU A 103 -5.64 7.64 -7.33
C GLU A 103 -6.95 6.83 -7.35
N GLY A 104 -7.91 7.16 -6.47
CA GLY A 104 -9.25 6.55 -6.45
C GLY A 104 -9.34 5.24 -5.66
N TRP A 105 -8.34 4.91 -4.83
CA TRP A 105 -8.40 3.70 -4.00
C TRP A 105 -9.48 3.83 -2.91
N PRO A 106 -10.32 2.80 -2.69
CA PRO A 106 -11.32 2.83 -1.62
C PRO A 106 -10.67 3.05 -0.24
N PRO A 107 -11.26 3.89 0.63
CA PRO A 107 -10.70 4.17 1.96
C PRO A 107 -10.39 2.91 2.78
N GLN A 108 -11.25 1.89 2.70
CA GLN A 108 -11.04 0.61 3.39
C GLN A 108 -9.83 -0.16 2.84
N MET A 109 -9.58 -0.09 1.52
CA MET A 109 -8.42 -0.74 0.91
C MET A 109 -7.12 -0.05 1.36
N VAL A 110 -7.13 1.29 1.41
CA VAL A 110 -6.00 2.07 1.94
C VAL A 110 -5.74 1.74 3.41
N GLN A 111 -6.80 1.63 4.23
CA GLN A 111 -6.67 1.24 5.64
C GLN A 111 -6.12 -0.19 5.79
N SER A 112 -6.62 -1.16 5.02
CA SER A 112 -6.10 -2.54 5.04
C SER A 112 -4.61 -2.59 4.69
N LEU A 113 -4.20 -1.84 3.65
CA LEU A 113 -2.79 -1.72 3.26
C LEU A 113 -1.96 -1.10 4.39
N SER A 114 -2.50 -0.06 5.03
CA SER A 114 -1.90 0.62 6.18
C SER A 114 -1.67 -0.35 7.35
N ASP A 115 -2.68 -1.17 7.68
CA ASP A 115 -2.61 -2.16 8.76
C ASP A 115 -1.60 -3.28 8.43
N VAL A 116 -1.62 -3.79 7.21
CA VAL A 116 -0.69 -4.84 6.74
C VAL A 116 0.75 -4.34 6.76
N THR A 117 1.01 -3.16 6.22
CA THR A 117 2.38 -2.59 6.18
C THR A 117 2.88 -2.25 7.57
N THR A 118 2.00 -1.79 8.48
CA THR A 118 2.33 -1.59 9.90
C THR A 118 2.70 -2.91 10.57
N ARG A 119 1.95 -3.99 10.32
CA ARG A 119 2.29 -5.33 10.84
C ARG A 119 3.62 -5.84 10.30
N ILE A 120 3.89 -5.67 9.00
CA ILE A 120 5.18 -6.07 8.41
C ILE A 120 6.32 -5.27 9.03
N LEU A 121 6.15 -3.96 9.24
CA LEU A 121 7.13 -3.13 9.94
C LEU A 121 7.36 -3.62 11.38
N GLY A 122 6.28 -4.01 12.08
CA GLY A 122 6.35 -4.63 13.41
C GLY A 122 7.24 -5.87 13.44
N HIS A 123 7.27 -6.66 12.36
CA HIS A 123 8.16 -7.82 12.22
C HIS A 123 9.62 -7.47 11.94
N LEU A 124 9.93 -6.24 11.55
CA LEU A 124 11.30 -5.73 11.50
C LEU A 124 11.75 -5.24 12.88
N GLN A 125 13.04 -4.94 13.08
CA GLN A 125 13.55 -4.45 14.36
C GLN A 125 13.30 -2.94 14.49
N ASP A 126 13.06 -2.39 15.69
CA ASP A 126 13.12 -0.93 15.88
C ASP A 126 14.55 -0.45 15.56
N PRO A 127 14.75 0.39 14.52
CA PRO A 127 16.08 0.82 14.10
C PRO A 127 16.77 1.74 15.12
N LEU A 128 16.06 2.26 16.13
CA LEU A 128 16.63 3.10 17.20
C LEU A 128 16.79 2.37 18.54
N SER A 129 16.47 1.07 18.61
CA SER A 129 16.67 0.31 19.85
C SER A 129 18.16 0.16 20.15
N GLU A 130 18.56 0.58 21.35
CA GLU A 130 19.95 0.50 21.83
C GLU A 130 20.47 -0.95 21.83
N GLY A 131 21.77 -1.12 21.56
CA GLY A 131 22.47 -2.40 21.69
C GLY A 131 22.13 -3.47 20.64
N THR A 132 21.39 -3.11 19.59
CA THR A 132 20.91 -4.10 18.61
C THR A 132 21.79 -4.17 17.36
N SER A 133 22.54 -5.27 17.22
CA SER A 133 22.85 -5.83 15.92
C SER A 133 21.72 -6.79 15.55
N TRP A 134 20.99 -6.48 14.49
CA TRP A 134 19.84 -7.28 14.07
C TRP A 134 20.00 -7.71 12.62
N ASN A 135 19.56 -8.94 12.34
CA ASN A 135 19.52 -9.50 11.00
C ASN A 135 18.21 -10.27 10.87
N ARG A 136 17.15 -9.56 10.48
CA ARG A 136 15.82 -10.12 10.31
C ARG A 136 15.55 -10.33 8.83
N ARG A 137 15.00 -11.50 8.50
CA ARG A 137 14.61 -11.87 7.14
C ARG A 137 13.15 -12.29 7.18
N GLY A 138 12.37 -11.77 6.25
CA GLY A 138 10.96 -12.11 6.10
C GLY A 138 10.63 -12.33 4.64
N LEU A 139 9.63 -13.15 4.37
CA LEU A 139 9.07 -13.38 3.05
C LEU A 139 7.61 -12.96 3.05
N VAL A 140 7.27 -11.97 2.24
CA VAL A 140 5.88 -11.54 2.03
C VAL A 140 5.37 -12.17 0.75
N ILE A 141 4.33 -13.00 0.86
CA ILE A 141 3.70 -13.69 -0.27
C ILE A 141 2.33 -13.05 -0.51
N GLY A 142 2.05 -12.68 -1.76
CA GLY A 142 0.77 -12.15 -2.19
C GLY A 142 0.38 -12.70 -3.57
N HIS A 143 -0.92 -12.80 -3.82
CA HIS A 143 -1.47 -13.25 -5.10
C HIS A 143 -1.02 -12.34 -6.26
N VAL A 144 -1.08 -12.83 -7.50
CA VAL A 144 -0.80 -12.00 -8.67
C VAL A 144 -1.83 -10.86 -8.71
N GLN A 145 -1.38 -9.62 -8.97
CA GLN A 145 -2.19 -8.40 -8.93
C GLN A 145 -2.76 -7.98 -7.56
N SER A 146 -2.32 -8.57 -6.45
CA SER A 146 -2.77 -8.19 -5.09
C SER A 146 -2.19 -6.86 -4.57
N GLY A 147 -1.75 -5.95 -5.44
CA GLY A 147 -1.13 -4.68 -5.01
C GLY A 147 0.27 -4.84 -4.39
N LYS A 148 1.13 -5.75 -4.88
CA LYS A 148 2.49 -5.98 -4.35
C LYS A 148 3.34 -4.70 -4.28
N THR A 149 3.27 -3.89 -5.35
CA THR A 149 3.95 -2.58 -5.38
C THR A 149 3.39 -1.63 -4.33
N ALA A 150 2.07 -1.58 -4.17
CA ALA A 150 1.48 -0.75 -3.14
C ALA A 150 1.92 -1.16 -1.73
N ASN A 151 2.01 -2.47 -1.49
CA ASN A 151 2.44 -3.02 -0.21
C ASN A 151 3.90 -2.67 0.12
N TYR A 152 4.86 -2.99 -0.76
CA TYR A 152 6.25 -2.65 -0.45
C TYR A 152 6.49 -1.14 -0.40
N THR A 153 5.79 -0.32 -1.20
CA THR A 153 5.91 1.14 -1.13
C THR A 153 5.37 1.68 0.20
N GLY A 154 4.23 1.19 0.68
CA GLY A 154 3.72 1.55 2.00
C GLY A 154 4.66 1.13 3.13
N LEU A 155 5.29 -0.04 3.01
CA LEU A 155 6.33 -0.48 3.95
C LEU A 155 7.57 0.44 3.91
N ILE A 156 8.03 0.83 2.72
CA ILE A 156 9.16 1.76 2.54
C ILE A 156 8.86 3.10 3.22
N ALA A 157 7.67 3.67 2.98
CA ALA A 157 7.25 4.94 3.56
C ALA A 157 7.25 4.89 5.09
N ARG A 158 6.66 3.83 5.67
CA ARG A 158 6.65 3.62 7.11
C ARG A 158 8.04 3.34 7.68
N ALA A 159 8.87 2.56 7.01
CA ALA A 159 10.24 2.30 7.45
C ALA A 159 11.06 3.60 7.48
N ALA A 160 10.92 4.45 6.46
CA ALA A 160 11.59 5.75 6.43
C ALA A 160 11.14 6.66 7.57
N ASP A 161 9.83 6.77 7.84
CA ASP A 161 9.29 7.51 8.99
C ASP A 161 9.79 6.92 10.32
N ALA A 162 9.93 5.60 10.39
CA ALA A 162 10.47 4.90 11.54
C ALA A 162 11.99 5.07 11.72
N GLY A 163 12.69 5.73 10.81
CA GLY A 163 14.13 6.01 10.94
C GLY A 163 15.05 4.97 10.30
N TYR A 164 14.53 4.10 9.43
CA TYR A 164 15.39 3.31 8.55
C TYR A 164 16.10 4.23 7.56
N LYS A 165 17.43 4.34 7.69
CA LYS A 165 18.24 5.32 6.93
C LYS A 165 18.55 4.89 5.50
N PHE A 166 18.52 3.60 5.20
CA PHE A 166 18.90 3.08 3.89
C PHE A 166 17.99 1.93 3.46
N ILE A 167 17.43 2.06 2.26
CA ILE A 167 16.45 1.13 1.70
C ILE A 167 16.92 0.76 0.30
N VAL A 168 17.06 -0.54 0.04
CA VAL A 168 17.45 -1.08 -1.26
C VAL A 168 16.27 -1.82 -1.87
N VAL A 169 15.82 -1.39 -3.04
CA VAL A 169 14.80 -2.07 -3.81
C VAL A 169 15.46 -2.77 -5.00
N ILE A 170 15.33 -4.09 -5.06
CA ILE A 170 15.83 -4.90 -6.17
C ILE A 170 14.65 -5.21 -7.09
N ALA A 171 14.66 -4.62 -8.28
CA ALA A 171 13.67 -4.91 -9.32
C ALA A 171 14.16 -6.04 -10.25
N GLY A 172 13.24 -6.61 -11.04
CA GLY A 172 13.54 -7.73 -11.94
C GLY A 172 14.67 -7.47 -12.93
N ILE A 173 15.23 -8.55 -13.47
CA ILE A 173 16.45 -8.55 -14.31
C ILE A 173 16.31 -7.70 -15.60
N HIS A 174 15.08 -7.45 -16.05
CA HIS A 174 14.82 -6.68 -17.26
C HIS A 174 14.72 -5.17 -16.98
N ASN A 175 15.49 -4.39 -17.73
CA ASN A 175 15.53 -2.92 -17.64
C ASN A 175 14.15 -2.24 -17.69
N ASN A 176 13.19 -2.78 -18.45
CA ASN A 176 11.84 -2.23 -18.53
C ASN A 176 11.09 -2.33 -17.19
N LEU A 177 11.16 -3.50 -16.53
CA LEU A 177 10.51 -3.70 -15.22
C LEU A 177 11.19 -2.86 -14.15
N ARG A 178 12.51 -2.75 -14.21
CA ARG A 178 13.29 -1.90 -13.32
C ARG A 178 12.95 -0.42 -13.50
N ARG A 179 12.83 0.07 -14.73
CA ARG A 179 12.41 1.45 -15.03
C ARG A 179 11.01 1.74 -14.51
N GLN A 180 10.07 0.83 -14.75
CA GLN A 180 8.69 0.96 -14.25
C GLN A 180 8.66 0.99 -12.72
N THR A 181 9.47 0.16 -12.06
CA THR A 181 9.58 0.13 -10.60
C THR A 181 10.13 1.46 -10.07
N GLN A 182 11.16 2.01 -10.71
CA GLN A 182 11.71 3.32 -10.36
C GLN A 182 10.65 4.43 -10.49
N GLN A 183 9.93 4.50 -11.62
CA GLN A 183 8.90 5.52 -11.83
C GLN A 183 7.79 5.46 -10.78
N ARG A 184 7.34 4.24 -10.43
CA ARG A 184 6.34 4.06 -9.37
C ARG A 184 6.84 4.52 -8.01
N ILE A 185 8.10 4.26 -7.67
CA ILE A 185 8.70 4.74 -6.41
C ILE A 185 8.92 6.26 -6.46
N ASP A 186 9.28 6.80 -7.61
CA ASP A 186 9.45 8.24 -7.83
C ASP A 186 8.16 9.00 -7.50
N GLU A 187 7.02 8.48 -7.97
CA GLU A 187 5.69 9.06 -7.71
C GLU A 187 5.20 8.80 -6.29
N ALA A 188 5.35 7.58 -5.79
CA ALA A 188 4.67 7.14 -4.57
C ALA A 188 5.50 7.32 -3.28
N PHE A 189 6.79 7.62 -3.38
CA PHE A 189 7.67 7.81 -2.21
C PHE A 189 8.73 8.90 -2.37
N ILE A 190 9.40 9.06 -3.52
CA ILE A 190 10.44 10.11 -3.65
C ILE A 190 9.80 11.48 -3.87
N GLY A 191 8.66 11.52 -4.56
CA GLY A 191 7.91 12.73 -4.87
C GLY A 191 8.53 13.60 -5.97
N ARG A 192 9.55 13.11 -6.68
CA ARG A 192 10.25 13.83 -7.76
C ARG A 192 10.63 12.87 -8.85
N SER A 193 10.49 13.31 -10.10
CA SER A 193 10.95 12.53 -11.24
C SER A 193 12.46 12.33 -11.14
N SER A 194 12.90 11.07 -11.23
CA SER A 194 14.32 10.76 -11.34
C SER A 194 14.86 10.91 -12.77
N ASN A 195 14.03 11.29 -13.74
CA ASN A 195 14.53 11.61 -15.09
C ASN A 195 15.58 12.74 -15.00
N PRO A 196 16.83 12.52 -15.48
CA PRO A 196 17.86 13.56 -15.46
C PRO A 196 17.46 14.85 -16.19
N GLU A 197 16.56 14.75 -17.17
CA GLU A 197 16.07 15.87 -17.98
C GLU A 197 14.83 16.57 -17.40
N ASP A 198 14.10 15.90 -16.49
CA ASP A 198 12.89 16.43 -15.87
C ASP A 198 12.85 16.06 -14.38
N ARG A 199 13.15 17.03 -13.51
CA ARG A 199 13.23 16.86 -12.04
C ARG A 199 12.08 17.50 -11.29
N ARG A 200 10.93 17.68 -11.95
CA ARG A 200 9.73 18.25 -11.34
C ARG A 200 9.18 17.37 -10.21
N ASN A 201 8.41 18.00 -9.33
CA ASN A 201 7.65 17.29 -8.31
C ASN A 201 6.51 16.50 -8.95
N ILE A 202 6.30 15.28 -8.46
CA ILE A 202 5.28 14.34 -8.96
C ILE A 202 4.71 13.55 -7.78
N GLY A 203 3.52 12.96 -7.96
CA GLY A 203 2.86 12.11 -6.97
C GLY A 203 2.85 12.71 -5.56
N VAL A 204 3.38 12.00 -4.57
CA VAL A 204 3.43 12.44 -3.15
C VAL A 204 4.15 13.77 -2.95
N GLY A 205 5.09 14.14 -3.83
CA GLY A 205 5.85 15.38 -3.74
C GLY A 205 5.11 16.63 -4.21
N LEU A 206 3.87 16.49 -4.67
CA LEU A 206 2.98 17.63 -4.91
C LEU A 206 2.39 18.18 -3.59
N ALA A 207 2.46 17.41 -2.50
CA ALA A 207 2.03 17.87 -1.19
C ALA A 207 2.98 18.96 -0.64
N PRO A 208 2.44 20.07 -0.10
CA PRO A 208 3.26 21.12 0.50
C PRO A 208 4.14 20.59 1.63
N GLY A 209 5.44 20.90 1.59
CA GLY A 209 6.38 20.51 2.64
C GLY A 209 6.80 19.04 2.64
N TYR A 210 6.57 18.30 1.55
CA TYR A 210 7.02 16.92 1.43
C TYR A 210 8.57 16.83 1.57
N PRO A 211 9.11 15.95 2.43
CA PRO A 211 10.55 15.98 2.76
C PRO A 211 11.50 15.55 1.63
N HIS A 212 10.99 14.89 0.58
CA HIS A 212 11.73 14.38 -0.59
C HIS A 212 12.99 13.54 -0.23
N PRO A 213 12.84 12.23 0.05
CA PRO A 213 13.98 11.39 0.41
C PRO A 213 14.99 11.30 -0.73
N ALA A 214 16.28 11.15 -0.37
CA ALA A 214 17.35 11.02 -1.35
C ALA A 214 17.22 9.71 -2.16
N THR A 215 17.46 9.79 -3.47
CA THR A 215 17.57 8.63 -4.36
C THR A 215 18.98 8.55 -4.94
N LEU A 216 19.54 7.34 -4.98
CA LEU A 216 20.86 7.04 -5.54
C LEU A 216 20.78 6.33 -6.89
N THR A 217 19.57 6.23 -7.45
CA THR A 217 19.28 5.64 -8.75
C THR A 217 18.36 6.57 -9.55
N ASN A 218 18.31 6.40 -10.87
CA ASN A 218 17.37 7.09 -11.74
C ASN A 218 16.75 6.14 -12.77
N ILE A 219 15.78 6.59 -13.57
CA ILE A 219 15.10 5.76 -14.60
C ILE A 219 16.02 5.12 -15.66
N ASN A 220 17.25 5.61 -15.81
CA ASN A 220 18.23 5.17 -16.80
C ASN A 220 19.36 4.34 -16.18
N GLU A 221 19.77 4.64 -14.95
CA GLU A 221 21.00 4.12 -14.34
C GLU A 221 20.78 3.62 -12.91
N ASP A 222 21.43 2.50 -12.60
CA ASP A 222 21.60 1.97 -11.25
C ASP A 222 22.74 2.64 -10.48
N PHE A 223 22.75 2.41 -9.17
CA PHE A 223 23.80 2.91 -8.30
C PHE A 223 25.16 2.34 -8.72
N ASN A 224 26.13 3.23 -8.87
CA ASN A 224 27.49 2.88 -9.25
C ASN A 224 28.51 3.79 -8.52
N LYS A 225 29.81 3.49 -8.69
CA LYS A 225 30.90 4.23 -8.03
C LYS A 225 30.87 5.73 -8.35
N ASN A 226 30.49 6.12 -9.57
CA ASN A 226 30.40 7.53 -9.94
C ASN A 226 29.25 8.23 -9.21
N THR A 227 28.10 7.57 -9.08
CA THR A 227 26.99 8.09 -8.27
C THR A 227 27.41 8.25 -6.82
N ALA A 228 28.07 7.24 -6.23
CA ALA A 228 28.59 7.34 -4.86
C ALA A 228 29.48 8.57 -4.66
N ALA A 229 30.46 8.76 -5.56
CA ALA A 229 31.42 9.86 -5.48
C ALA A 229 30.78 11.25 -5.67
N LYS A 230 29.78 11.38 -6.55
CA LYS A 230 29.13 12.66 -6.87
C LYS A 230 28.03 13.05 -5.89
N SER A 231 27.41 12.07 -5.25
CA SER A 231 26.20 12.29 -4.47
C SER A 231 26.46 13.05 -3.16
N GLY A 232 27.66 12.92 -2.57
CA GLY A 232 28.05 13.62 -1.34
C GLY A 232 27.27 13.20 -0.09
N TRP A 233 26.31 12.29 -0.21
CA TRP A 233 25.51 11.78 0.89
C TRP A 233 26.35 10.89 1.78
N LYS A 234 26.30 11.17 3.08
CA LYS A 234 26.86 10.31 4.10
C LYS A 234 25.71 9.62 4.82
N ILE A 235 25.82 8.31 5.00
CA ILE A 235 25.01 7.59 6.00
C ILE A 235 25.64 7.94 7.35
N ASN A 236 25.46 9.17 7.84
CA ASN A 236 26.06 9.57 9.11
C ASN A 236 25.02 9.66 10.22
N ASP A 237 25.38 8.94 11.29
CA ASP A 237 25.14 9.11 12.74
C ASP A 237 23.69 9.13 13.22
#